data_AF-A0A840L891-F1
#
_entry.id   AF-A0A840L891-F1
#
_cell.length_a   1.000
_cell.length_b   1.000
_cell.length_c   1.000
_cell.angle_alpha   90.00
_cell.angle_beta   90.00
_cell.angle_gamma   90.00
#
_symmetry.space_group_name_H-M   'P 1'
#
loop_
_entity.id
_entity.type
_entity.pdbx_description
1 polymer ?
#
loop_
_entity_poly.entity_id
_entity_poly.type
_entity_poly.pdbx_seq_one_letter_code
_entity_poly.pdbx_strand_id
1 'polypeptide(L)'
;MAMKPRARQSGEALILTLLVLVVLYLGFLYTMRYVMTDAQMAGNNLAQQKNTQSADIALRRLQTMVLQASNLVALEFSATGQAWYRTVAPGTAAPDAAYWRNCLGNASSNARCGTVEVKIGNTVLPFTARAVVQPTDRRDLYACPLGNIALAANYYDVFLNIQESSAATSATTETVIKLCVQK
;
A
#
# COMPACT_ATOMS: atom_id res chain seq x y z
N MET A 1 -73.03 -19.77 38.60
CA MET A 1 -71.89 -18.93 38.19
C MET A 1 -71.50 -19.32 36.79
N ALA A 2 -71.67 -18.40 35.83
CA ALA A 2 -71.45 -18.67 34.41
C ALA A 2 -69.96 -18.82 34.08
N MET A 3 -69.58 -19.95 33.50
CA MET A 3 -68.24 -20.21 32.99
C MET A 3 -68.13 -19.59 31.59
N LYS A 4 -67.39 -18.49 31.46
CA LYS A 4 -67.12 -17.83 30.17
C LYS A 4 -66.30 -18.76 29.26
N PRO A 5 -66.70 -19.03 28.02
CA PRO A 5 -65.86 -19.78 27.09
C PRO A 5 -64.71 -18.88 26.62
N ARG A 6 -63.50 -19.14 27.13
CA ARG A 6 -62.24 -18.45 26.79
C ARG A 6 -61.56 -19.00 25.52
N ALA A 7 -62.33 -19.56 24.58
CA ALA A 7 -61.79 -20.44 23.54
C ALA A 7 -61.42 -19.78 22.20
N ARG A 8 -61.52 -18.44 22.05
CA ARG A 8 -61.25 -17.76 20.76
C ARG A 8 -60.04 -16.81 20.74
N GLN A 9 -59.46 -16.46 21.89
CA GLN A 9 -58.34 -15.51 21.98
C GLN A 9 -56.96 -16.13 21.71
N SER A 10 -56.82 -17.46 21.73
CA SER A 10 -55.52 -18.12 21.61
C SER A 10 -54.95 -18.09 20.19
N GLY A 11 -55.78 -18.15 19.15
CA GLY A 11 -55.33 -18.12 17.75
C GLY A 11 -54.91 -16.74 17.26
N GLU A 12 -55.67 -15.70 17.63
CA GLU A 12 -55.33 -14.30 17.31
C GLU A 12 -54.04 -13.86 18.00
N ALA A 13 -53.87 -14.22 19.28
CA ALA A 13 -52.64 -13.92 20.02
C ALA A 13 -51.42 -14.60 19.38
N LEU A 14 -51.57 -15.79 18.81
CA LEU A 14 -50.48 -16.55 18.19
C LEU A 14 -50.07 -15.97 16.83
N ILE A 15 -51.02 -15.47 16.04
CA ILE A 15 -50.72 -14.75 14.78
C ILE A 15 -50.01 -13.43 15.09
N LEU A 16 -50.47 -12.71 16.11
CA LEU A 16 -49.91 -11.42 16.49
C LEU A 16 -48.48 -11.56 17.04
N THR A 17 -48.22 -12.58 17.87
CA THR A 17 -46.85 -12.87 18.32
C THR A 17 -45.94 -13.33 17.19
N LEU A 18 -46.45 -14.11 16.23
CA LEU A 18 -45.68 -14.53 15.06
C LEU A 18 -45.29 -13.33 14.18
N LEU A 19 -46.20 -12.38 13.99
CA LEU A 19 -45.96 -11.16 13.22
C LEU A 19 -44.92 -10.27 13.91
N VAL A 20 -45.01 -10.11 15.24
CA VAL A 20 -43.99 -9.41 16.05
C VAL A 20 -42.62 -10.09 15.96
N LEU A 21 -42.57 -11.43 16.02
CA LEU A 21 -41.34 -12.21 15.86
C LEU A 21 -40.70 -12.01 14.48
N VAL A 22 -41.50 -11.97 13.41
CA VAL A 22 -41.01 -11.72 12.05
C VAL A 22 -40.44 -10.31 11.93
N VAL A 23 -41.11 -9.29 12.48
CA VAL A 23 -40.60 -7.91 12.46
C VAL A 23 -39.30 -7.78 13.25
N LEU A 24 -39.21 -8.41 14.44
CA LEU A 24 -37.99 -8.44 15.24
C LEU A 24 -36.84 -9.16 14.52
N TYR A 25 -37.13 -10.28 13.86
CA TYR A 25 -36.13 -11.04 13.09
C TYR A 25 -35.62 -10.24 11.88
N LEU A 26 -36.51 -9.58 11.15
CA LEU A 26 -36.15 -8.70 10.04
C LEU A 26 -35.33 -7.48 10.51
N GLY A 27 -35.72 -6.87 11.64
CA GLY A 27 -34.96 -5.79 12.26
C GLY A 27 -33.54 -6.24 12.66
N PHE A 28 -33.41 -7.44 13.24
CA PHE A 28 -32.12 -8.01 13.59
C PHE A 28 -31.24 -8.33 12.37
N LEU A 29 -31.82 -8.87 11.29
CA LEU A 29 -31.09 -9.11 10.04
C LEU A 29 -30.60 -7.81 9.41
N TYR A 30 -31.41 -6.74 9.46
CA TYR A 30 -31.04 -5.44 8.94
C TYR A 30 -29.87 -4.83 9.71
N THR A 31 -29.89 -4.88 11.05
CA THR A 31 -28.80 -4.37 11.88
C THR A 31 -27.52 -5.20 11.75
N MET A 32 -27.62 -6.53 11.71
CA MET A 32 -26.47 -7.43 11.46
C MET A 32 -25.78 -7.11 10.13
N ARG A 33 -26.56 -6.96 9.05
CA ARG A 33 -26.01 -6.65 7.73
C ARG A 33 -25.30 -5.30 7.74
N TYR A 34 -25.93 -4.29 8.35
CA TYR A 34 -25.39 -2.93 8.45
C TYR A 34 -24.07 -2.90 9.24
N VAL A 35 -24.03 -3.54 10.41
CA VAL A 35 -22.82 -3.63 11.26
C VAL A 35 -21.70 -4.38 10.56
N MET A 36 -22.00 -5.46 9.84
CA MET A 36 -20.99 -6.21 9.10
C MET A 36 -20.37 -5.39 7.95
N THR A 37 -21.18 -4.65 7.20
CA THR A 37 -20.66 -3.77 6.14
C THR A 37 -19.82 -2.62 6.69
N ASP A 38 -20.26 -1.97 7.76
CA ASP A 38 -19.51 -0.86 8.37
C ASP A 38 -18.20 -1.35 8.99
N ALA A 39 -18.20 -2.51 9.66
CA ALA A 39 -17.00 -3.11 10.23
C ALA A 39 -15.98 -3.50 9.15
N GLN A 40 -16.45 -4.04 8.02
CA GLN A 40 -15.57 -4.38 6.89
C GLN A 40 -14.97 -3.14 6.23
N MET A 41 -15.78 -2.09 6.01
CA MET A 41 -15.30 -0.83 5.46
C MET A 41 -14.30 -0.14 6.40
N ALA A 42 -14.58 -0.09 7.70
CA ALA A 42 -13.67 0.44 8.70
C ALA A 42 -12.35 -0.36 8.74
N GLY A 43 -12.44 -1.70 8.67
CA GLY A 43 -11.27 -2.57 8.61
C GLY A 43 -10.39 -2.32 7.37
N ASN A 44 -11.00 -2.20 6.19
CA ASN A 44 -10.27 -1.93 4.94
C ASN A 44 -9.61 -0.56 4.95
N ASN A 45 -10.31 0.47 5.43
CA ASN A 45 -9.75 1.83 5.55
C ASN A 45 -8.57 1.85 6.53
N LEU A 46 -8.68 1.14 7.66
CA LEU A 46 -7.59 1.03 8.62
C LEU A 46 -6.39 0.29 8.02
N ALA A 47 -6.60 -0.80 7.28
CA ALA A 47 -5.54 -1.52 6.59
C ALA A 47 -4.84 -0.63 5.55
N GLN A 48 -5.61 0.13 4.76
CA GLN A 48 -5.05 1.11 3.82
C GLN A 48 -4.21 2.19 4.52
N GLN A 49 -4.70 2.76 5.63
CA GLN A 49 -3.93 3.76 6.40
C GLN A 49 -2.62 3.19 6.97
N LYS A 50 -2.62 1.93 7.41
CA LYS A 50 -1.38 1.26 7.85
C LYS A 50 -0.42 1.02 6.68
N ASN A 51 -0.94 0.66 5.51
CA ASN A 51 -0.13 0.45 4.30
C ASN A 51 0.49 1.76 3.81
N THR A 52 -0.23 2.89 3.87
CA THR A 52 0.33 4.19 3.49
C THR A 52 1.38 4.69 4.49
N GLN A 53 1.15 4.54 5.79
CA GLN A 53 2.15 4.91 6.80
C GLN A 53 3.42 4.07 6.69
N SER A 54 3.30 2.76 6.44
CA SER A 54 4.46 1.91 6.20
C SER A 54 5.16 2.24 4.88
N ALA A 55 4.44 2.77 3.88
CA ALA A 55 5.02 3.30 2.63
C ALA A 55 5.92 4.49 2.88
N ASP A 56 5.51 5.43 3.72
CA ASP A 56 6.35 6.57 4.06
C ASP A 56 7.64 6.15 4.78
N ILE A 57 7.56 5.17 5.67
CA ILE A 57 8.74 4.62 6.37
C ILE A 57 9.68 3.92 5.38
N ALA A 58 9.14 3.05 4.53
CA ALA A 58 9.90 2.37 3.49
C ALA A 58 10.56 3.35 2.52
N LEU A 59 9.83 4.39 2.12
CA LEU A 59 10.32 5.43 1.21
C LEU A 59 11.51 6.18 1.83
N ARG A 60 11.43 6.61 3.09
CA ARG A 60 12.55 7.28 3.77
C ARG A 60 13.79 6.40 3.84
N ARG A 61 13.60 5.09 4.07
CA ARG A 61 14.71 4.14 4.08
C ARG A 61 15.34 3.99 2.69
N LEU A 62 14.51 3.85 1.66
CA LEU A 62 14.95 3.78 0.28
C LEU A 62 15.68 5.07 -0.15
N GLN A 63 15.15 6.24 0.19
CA GLN A 63 15.81 7.53 -0.06
C GLN A 63 17.21 7.59 0.55
N THR A 64 17.38 7.09 1.78
CA THR A 64 18.69 7.02 2.42
C THR A 64 19.64 6.09 1.66
N MET A 65 19.16 4.93 1.21
CA MET A 65 19.96 3.98 0.41
C MET A 65 20.35 4.57 -0.96
N VAL A 66 19.42 5.25 -1.61
CA VAL A 66 19.61 5.92 -2.91
C VAL A 66 20.64 7.05 -2.77
N LEU A 67 20.53 7.89 -1.75
CA LEU A 67 21.48 8.97 -1.50
C LEU A 67 22.89 8.42 -1.22
N GLN A 68 23.00 7.39 -0.37
CA GLN A 68 24.27 6.71 -0.09
C GLN A 68 24.89 6.09 -1.35
N ALA A 69 24.07 5.48 -2.21
CA ALA A 69 24.53 4.88 -3.46
C ALA A 69 24.92 5.93 -4.51
N SER A 70 24.22 7.07 -4.58
CA SER A 70 24.48 8.10 -5.59
C SER A 70 25.89 8.68 -5.45
N ASN A 71 26.32 9.02 -4.23
CA ASN A 71 27.61 9.69 -3.96
C ASN A 71 27.91 10.84 -4.95
N LEU A 72 26.91 11.68 -5.27
CA LEU A 72 26.97 12.76 -6.27
C LEU A 72 27.15 12.31 -7.74
N VAL A 73 27.00 11.02 -8.03
CA VAL A 73 27.00 10.43 -9.37
C VAL A 73 25.59 9.92 -9.70
N ALA A 74 25.27 9.89 -10.99
CA ALA A 74 24.00 9.38 -11.47
C ALA A 74 23.83 7.88 -11.16
N LEU A 75 22.60 7.46 -10.82
CA LEU A 75 22.32 6.09 -10.39
C LEU A 75 22.58 5.06 -11.49
N GLU A 76 22.53 5.47 -12.76
CA GLU A 76 22.89 4.63 -13.91
C GLU A 76 24.31 4.07 -13.80
N PHE A 77 25.19 4.75 -13.08
CA PHE A 77 26.57 4.31 -12.88
C PHE A 77 26.77 3.71 -11.50
N SER A 78 26.30 4.39 -10.45
CA SER A 78 26.63 4.02 -9.07
C SER A 78 25.71 2.95 -8.46
N ALA A 79 24.48 2.81 -8.96
CA ALA A 79 23.52 1.81 -8.49
C ALA A 79 23.47 0.55 -9.38
N THR A 80 24.38 0.43 -10.35
CA THR A 80 24.49 -0.76 -11.20
C THR A 80 24.73 -2.00 -10.34
N GLY A 81 23.79 -2.94 -10.38
CA GLY A 81 23.85 -4.19 -9.59
C GLY A 81 23.07 -4.16 -8.29
N GLN A 82 22.55 -3.01 -7.86
CA GLN A 82 21.63 -2.93 -6.72
C GLN A 82 20.32 -3.67 -7.03
N ALA A 83 19.77 -4.39 -6.05
CA ALA A 83 18.54 -5.16 -6.25
C ALA A 83 17.32 -4.26 -6.51
N TRP A 84 17.32 -3.04 -5.96
CA TRP A 84 16.24 -2.06 -6.06
C TRP A 84 16.38 -1.13 -7.28
N TYR A 85 17.51 -1.11 -8.00
CA TYR A 85 17.71 -0.25 -9.16
C TYR A 85 17.56 -1.06 -10.45
N ARG A 86 16.73 -0.59 -11.38
CA ARG A 86 16.46 -1.26 -12.65
C ARG A 86 17.06 -0.46 -13.80
N THR A 87 17.98 -1.08 -14.53
CA THR A 87 18.60 -0.50 -15.73
C THR A 87 17.69 -0.73 -16.94
N VAL A 88 16.65 0.08 -17.07
CA VAL A 88 15.73 0.09 -18.21
C VAL A 88 15.85 1.38 -19.01
N ALA A 89 15.33 1.35 -20.23
CA ALA A 89 15.23 2.56 -21.04
C ALA A 89 14.36 3.61 -20.31
N PRO A 90 14.70 4.90 -20.43
CA PRO A 90 13.88 5.96 -19.89
C PRO A 90 12.44 5.92 -20.41
N GLY A 91 11.48 6.25 -19.55
CA GLY A 91 10.05 6.21 -19.92
C GLY A 91 9.47 4.79 -20.04
N THR A 92 10.17 3.77 -19.54
CA THR A 92 9.58 2.44 -19.37
C THR A 92 8.36 2.54 -18.47
N ALA A 93 7.29 1.84 -18.84
CA ALA A 93 6.05 1.84 -18.07
C ALA A 93 6.24 1.39 -16.61
N ALA A 94 5.39 1.94 -15.74
CA ALA A 94 5.31 1.56 -14.33
C ALA A 94 5.16 0.04 -14.16
N PRO A 95 5.72 -0.56 -13.11
CA PRO A 95 5.60 -1.99 -12.86
C PRO A 95 4.15 -2.38 -12.59
N ASP A 96 3.68 -3.40 -13.29
CA ASP A 96 2.31 -3.91 -13.20
C ASP A 96 2.14 -4.94 -12.05
N ALA A 97 0.91 -5.42 -11.84
CA ALA A 97 0.63 -6.42 -10.82
C ALA A 97 1.35 -7.77 -11.08
N ALA A 98 1.67 -8.11 -12.34
CA ALA A 98 2.44 -9.30 -12.66
C ALA A 98 3.90 -9.17 -12.22
N TYR A 99 4.50 -8.00 -12.43
CA TYR A 99 5.83 -7.66 -11.95
C TYR A 99 5.94 -7.86 -10.44
N TRP A 100 5.03 -7.27 -9.67
CA TRP A 100 5.07 -7.34 -8.21
C TRP A 100 4.91 -8.76 -7.66
N ARG A 101 4.14 -9.62 -8.34
CA ARG A 101 4.03 -11.05 -8.00
C ARG A 101 5.35 -11.79 -8.20
N ASN A 102 6.08 -11.48 -9.28
CA ASN A 102 7.35 -12.14 -9.64
C ASN A 102 8.58 -11.49 -8.98
N CYS A 103 8.39 -10.37 -8.28
CA CYS A 103 9.37 -9.51 -7.62
C CYS A 103 10.10 -10.16 -6.41
N LEU A 104 10.14 -11.49 -6.28
CA LEU A 104 10.69 -12.24 -5.16
C LEU A 104 12.24 -12.22 -5.14
N GLY A 105 12.84 -11.02 -5.08
CA GLY A 105 14.30 -10.85 -4.98
C GLY A 105 15.07 -11.26 -6.23
N ASN A 106 14.41 -11.41 -7.38
CA ASN A 106 15.05 -11.84 -8.62
C ASN A 106 15.86 -10.67 -9.20
N ALA A 107 17.18 -10.81 -9.29
CA ALA A 107 18.08 -9.73 -9.68
C ALA A 107 18.60 -9.93 -11.12
N SER A 108 17.70 -9.95 -12.12
CA SER A 108 18.12 -9.87 -13.54
C SER A 108 18.32 -8.42 -13.96
N SER A 109 18.97 -8.11 -15.09
CA SER A 109 19.14 -6.72 -15.54
C SER A 109 17.79 -5.99 -15.75
N ASN A 110 16.75 -6.73 -16.13
CA ASN A 110 15.46 -6.17 -16.56
C ASN A 110 14.34 -6.31 -15.51
N ALA A 111 14.51 -7.14 -14.47
CA ALA A 111 13.47 -7.44 -13.48
C ALA A 111 13.91 -7.15 -12.04
N ARG A 112 14.63 -6.05 -11.82
CA ARG A 112 15.22 -5.69 -10.52
C ARG A 112 14.17 -5.30 -9.48
N CYS A 113 14.08 -6.10 -8.44
CA CYS A 113 13.22 -5.84 -7.30
C CYS A 113 13.99 -6.00 -5.99
N GLY A 114 14.10 -4.93 -5.22
CA GLY A 114 14.76 -4.94 -3.92
C GLY A 114 13.74 -4.98 -2.80
N THR A 115 14.03 -5.73 -1.74
CA THR A 115 13.25 -5.65 -0.49
C THR A 115 13.81 -4.53 0.37
N VAL A 116 12.95 -3.68 0.90
CA VAL A 116 13.26 -2.64 1.86
C VAL A 116 12.68 -3.04 3.21
N GLU A 117 13.52 -3.10 4.23
CA GLU A 117 13.05 -3.35 5.59
C GLU A 117 12.25 -2.15 6.10
N VAL A 118 11.01 -2.40 6.50
CA VAL A 118 10.18 -1.40 7.19
C VAL A 118 10.50 -1.49 8.68
N LYS A 119 11.32 -0.57 9.17
CA LYS A 119 11.72 -0.53 10.58
C LYS A 119 11.57 0.85 11.20
N ILE A 120 11.16 0.88 12.47
CA ILE A 120 11.14 2.08 13.31
C ILE A 120 12.15 1.84 14.44
N GLY A 121 13.24 2.60 14.44
CA GLY A 121 14.37 2.32 15.32
C GLY A 121 14.94 0.92 15.06
N ASN A 122 14.90 0.06 16.09
CA ASN A 122 15.34 -1.34 16.03
C ASN A 122 14.21 -2.35 15.83
N THR A 123 12.95 -1.89 15.69
CA THR A 123 11.79 -2.77 15.54
C THR A 123 11.43 -2.92 14.07
N VAL A 124 11.47 -4.15 13.57
CA VAL A 124 10.99 -4.52 12.22
C VAL A 124 9.47 -4.68 12.28
N LEU A 125 8.75 -3.96 11.42
CA LEU A 125 7.31 -4.09 11.30
C LEU A 125 6.96 -5.29 10.39
N PRO A 126 5.79 -5.94 10.57
CA PRO A 126 5.38 -7.12 9.80
C PRO A 126 4.89 -6.75 8.39
N PHE A 127 5.64 -5.91 7.69
CA PHE A 127 5.39 -5.50 6.31
C PHE A 127 6.57 -5.88 5.43
N THR A 128 6.26 -6.38 4.24
CA THR A 128 7.23 -6.54 3.17
C THR A 128 7.10 -5.33 2.26
N ALA A 129 8.12 -4.48 2.21
CA ALA A 129 8.20 -3.42 1.20
C ALA A 129 9.14 -3.87 0.09
N ARG A 130 8.66 -3.83 -1.15
CA ARG A 130 9.43 -4.08 -2.35
C ARG A 130 9.57 -2.77 -3.10
N ALA A 131 10.76 -2.48 -3.59
CA ALA A 131 11.06 -1.22 -4.27
C ALA A 131 11.74 -1.47 -5.60
N VAL A 132 11.42 -0.61 -6.56
CA VAL A 132 12.14 -0.48 -7.82
C VAL A 132 12.30 1.00 -8.18
N VAL A 133 13.53 1.37 -8.52
CA VAL A 133 13.94 2.70 -8.96
C VAL A 133 14.34 2.63 -10.42
N GLN A 134 13.87 3.57 -11.23
CA GLN A 134 14.02 3.58 -12.68
C GLN A 134 14.44 4.98 -13.18
N PRO A 135 15.24 5.06 -14.24
CA PRO A 135 15.60 6.33 -14.84
C PRO A 135 14.41 6.95 -15.60
N THR A 136 14.23 8.27 -15.46
CA THR A 136 13.24 9.05 -16.24
C THR A 136 13.84 9.78 -17.42
N ASP A 137 15.17 9.92 -17.46
CA ASP A 137 15.95 10.78 -18.38
C ASP A 137 15.57 12.27 -18.35
N ARG A 138 14.75 12.66 -17.37
CA ARG A 138 14.54 14.06 -17.06
C ARG A 138 15.75 14.58 -16.31
N ARG A 139 16.38 15.62 -16.87
CA ARG A 139 17.49 16.34 -16.26
C ARG A 139 17.18 17.84 -16.20
N ASP A 140 17.57 18.47 -15.11
CA ASP A 140 17.44 19.92 -14.92
C ASP A 140 18.77 20.50 -14.42
N LEU A 141 19.34 21.40 -15.23
CA LEU A 141 20.65 22.00 -14.99
C LEU A 141 20.64 23.11 -13.91
N TYR A 142 19.46 23.54 -13.46
CA TYR A 142 19.25 24.69 -12.58
C TYR A 142 18.51 24.34 -11.28
N ALA A 143 17.87 23.15 -11.19
CA ALA A 143 17.11 22.72 -10.01
C ALA A 143 17.94 22.36 -8.76
N CYS A 144 19.28 22.39 -8.85
CA CYS A 144 20.22 22.12 -7.76
C CYS A 144 21.20 23.30 -7.55
N PRO A 145 20.74 24.43 -6.99
CA PRO A 145 21.62 25.56 -6.69
C PRO A 145 22.49 25.25 -5.47
N LEU A 146 23.77 24.94 -5.69
CA LEU A 146 24.75 24.65 -4.63
C LEU A 146 26.04 25.44 -4.88
N GLY A 147 25.95 26.76 -4.66
CA GLY A 147 27.09 27.68 -4.74
C GLY A 147 27.88 27.54 -6.06
N ASN A 148 29.20 27.34 -5.94
CA ASN A 148 30.12 27.21 -7.07
C ASN A 148 30.21 25.79 -7.67
N ILE A 149 29.43 24.83 -7.16
CA ILE A 149 29.47 23.45 -7.64
C ILE A 149 28.46 23.30 -8.78
N ALA A 150 28.95 22.89 -9.94
CA ALA A 150 28.13 22.59 -11.11
C ALA A 150 27.36 21.27 -10.87
N LEU A 151 26.16 21.36 -10.28
CA LEU A 151 25.27 20.21 -10.09
C LEU A 151 24.10 20.25 -11.08
N ALA A 152 23.70 19.08 -11.57
CA ALA A 152 22.45 18.88 -12.31
C ALA A 152 21.52 17.97 -11.51
N ALA A 153 20.22 18.23 -11.59
CA ALA A 153 19.20 17.35 -11.04
C ALA A 153 18.86 16.26 -12.05
N ASN A 154 19.02 15.00 -11.65
CA ASN A 154 18.48 13.84 -12.35
C ASN A 154 17.24 13.33 -11.59
N TYR A 155 16.18 13.00 -12.33
CA TYR A 155 14.95 12.49 -11.74
C TYR A 155 14.83 10.99 -11.97
N TYR A 156 14.38 10.28 -10.94
CA TYR A 156 14.18 8.84 -10.96
C TYR A 156 12.78 8.50 -10.45
N ASP A 157 12.09 7.62 -11.16
CA ASP A 157 10.80 7.10 -10.72
C ASP A 157 11.03 5.97 -9.73
N VAL A 158 10.26 6.01 -8.65
CA VAL A 158 10.34 5.07 -7.55
C VAL A 158 8.98 4.48 -7.34
N PHE A 159 8.92 3.17 -7.47
CA PHE A 159 7.72 2.41 -7.21
C PHE A 159 7.95 1.54 -5.99
N LEU A 160 7.02 1.60 -5.05
CA LEU A 160 7.02 0.83 -3.82
C LEU A 160 5.76 0.00 -3.77
N ASN A 161 5.90 -1.30 -3.55
CA ASN A 161 4.81 -2.19 -3.24
C ASN A 161 4.94 -2.67 -1.81
N ILE A 162 3.92 -2.40 -1.01
CA ILE A 162 3.84 -2.86 0.37
C ILE A 162 2.79 -3.92 0.49
N GLN A 163 3.17 -4.98 1.18
CA GLN A 163 2.29 -6.08 1.51
C GLN A 163 2.43 -6.38 3.00
N GLU A 164 1.30 -6.43 3.70
CA GLU A 164 1.26 -6.94 5.07
C GLU A 164 1.57 -8.44 5.09
N SER A 165 2.13 -8.96 6.19
CA SER A 165 2.46 -10.39 6.34
C SER A 165 1.29 -11.34 6.10
N SER A 166 0.05 -10.88 6.29
CA SER A 166 -1.19 -11.60 6.01
C SER A 166 -1.44 -11.83 4.50
N ALA A 167 -0.70 -11.13 3.63
CA ALA A 167 -0.83 -11.09 2.18
C ALA A 167 -2.20 -10.65 1.65
N ALA A 168 -3.15 -10.29 2.52
CA ALA A 168 -4.53 -9.98 2.17
C ALA A 168 -4.69 -8.61 1.49
N THR A 169 -3.80 -7.66 1.78
CA THR A 169 -3.79 -6.33 1.17
C THR A 169 -2.40 -5.95 0.71
N SER A 170 -2.33 -5.30 -0.46
CA SER A 170 -1.12 -4.63 -0.93
C SER A 170 -1.45 -3.25 -1.44
N ALA A 171 -0.50 -2.34 -1.32
CA ALA A 171 -0.57 -0.98 -1.84
C ALA A 171 0.64 -0.73 -2.70
N THR A 172 0.44 -0.14 -3.88
CA THR A 172 1.54 0.34 -4.73
C THR A 172 1.53 1.85 -4.71
N THR A 173 2.66 2.45 -4.39
CA THR A 173 2.87 3.89 -4.41
C THR A 173 3.95 4.24 -5.43
N GLU A 174 3.76 5.38 -6.07
CA GLU A 174 4.70 5.95 -7.03
C GLU A 174 5.17 7.30 -6.52
N THR A 175 6.46 7.56 -6.64
CA THR A 175 7.07 8.83 -6.26
C THR A 175 8.30 9.09 -7.10
N VAL A 176 8.69 10.36 -7.20
CA VAL A 176 9.85 10.77 -7.99
C VAL A 176 10.93 11.29 -7.05
N ILE A 177 12.14 10.76 -7.17
CA ILE A 177 13.31 11.26 -6.43
C ILE A 177 14.10 12.19 -7.33
N LYS A 178 14.39 13.39 -6.82
CA LYS A 178 15.36 14.32 -7.40
C LYS A 178 16.74 14.08 -6.78
N LEU A 179 17.73 13.71 -7.58
CA LEU A 179 19.13 13.59 -7.17
C LEU A 179 19.97 14.68 -7.80
N CYS A 180 20.70 15.41 -6.97
CA CYS A 180 21.70 16.37 -7.43
C CYS A 180 23.03 15.64 -7.63
N VAL A 181 23.51 15.61 -8.87
CA VAL A 181 24.74 14.94 -9.28
C VAL A 181 25.69 15.95 -9.92
N GLN A 182 26.99 15.69 -9.89
CA GLN A 182 27.97 16.53 -10.58
C GLN A 182 27.73 16.50 -12.09
N LYS A 183 27.79 17.68 -12.72
CA LYS A 183 27.70 17.85 -14.18
C LYS A 183 28.88 17.21 -14.89
#